data_AF-A0A427A7D7-F1
#
_entry.id   AF-A0A427A7D7-F1
#
_cell.length_a   1.000
_cell.length_b   1.000
_cell.length_c   1.000
_cell.angle_alpha   90.00
_cell.angle_beta   90.00
_cell.angle_gamma   90.00
#
_symmetry.space_group_name_H-M   'P 1'
#
loop_
_entity.id
_entity.type
_entity.pdbx_description
1 polymer ?
#
loop_
_entity_poly.entity_id
_entity_poly.type
_entity_poly.pdbx_seq_one_letter_code
_entity_poly.pdbx_strand_id
1 'polypeptide(L)'
;YWGSHPDAIAAVIGSLGTIADLFGHGCAAIFGSNPSLTDALTNPRTDGYGALIREGTAAFLNSMANSRYPFTTPQVKSAFAGAITSDGTAATQAEIFEQANEGKYKS
;
A
#
# COMPACT_ATOMS: atom_id res chain seq x y z
N TYR A 1 -6.51 9.45 3.80
CA TYR A 1 -6.55 9.40 5.29
C TYR A 1 -5.15 9.26 5.88
N TRP A 2 -4.48 8.12 5.73
CA TRP A 2 -3.20 7.84 6.39
C TRP A 2 -2.09 8.87 6.15
N GLY A 3 -1.94 9.38 4.92
CA GLY A 3 -0.88 10.34 4.58
C GLY A 3 -0.90 11.64 5.39
N SER A 4 -2.04 12.00 5.99
CA SER A 4 -2.20 13.18 6.86
C SER A 4 -2.28 12.85 8.35
N HIS A 5 -2.14 11.58 8.75
CA HIS A 5 -2.29 11.10 10.15
C HIS A 5 -1.12 10.18 10.55
N PRO A 6 0.13 10.69 10.62
CA PRO A 6 1.31 9.88 10.94
C PRO A 6 1.27 9.29 12.37
N ASP A 7 0.60 9.96 13.30
CA ASP A 7 0.32 9.47 14.65
C ASP A 7 -0.55 8.19 14.64
N ALA A 8 -1.57 8.15 13.78
CA ALA A 8 -2.39 6.96 13.60
C ALA A 8 -1.59 5.79 13.00
N ILE A 9 -0.66 6.07 12.08
CA ILE A 9 0.26 5.06 11.55
C ILE A 9 1.10 4.48 12.69
N ALA A 10 1.75 5.32 13.50
CA ALA A 10 2.56 4.87 14.62
C ALA A 10 1.76 4.04 15.64
N ALA A 11 0.48 4.36 15.88
CA ALA A 11 -0.37 3.59 16.78
C ALA A 11 -0.68 2.17 16.27
N VAL A 12 -0.75 1.96 14.95
CA VAL A 12 -1.07 0.66 14.35
C VAL A 12 0.16 -0.24 14.23
N ILE A 13 1.31 0.30 13.81
CA ILE A 13 2.52 -0.48 13.50
C ILE A 13 3.66 -0.27 14.48
N GLY A 14 3.49 0.56 15.51
CA GLY A 14 4.49 0.84 16.53
C GLY A 14 5.70 1.68 16.07
N SER A 15 5.85 1.91 14.76
CA SER A 15 6.90 2.76 14.19
C SER A 15 6.52 3.29 12.80
N LEU A 16 7.10 4.42 12.40
CA LEU A 16 7.05 4.92 11.03
C LEU A 16 8.15 4.20 10.22
N GLY A 17 7.88 2.97 9.77
CA GLY A 17 8.82 2.19 8.97
C GLY A 17 8.93 2.65 7.51
N THR A 18 9.44 1.78 6.65
CA THR A 18 9.56 2.00 5.20
C THR A 18 8.81 0.95 4.37
N ILE A 19 8.73 1.17 3.05
CA ILE A 19 8.13 0.18 2.14
C ILE A 19 8.90 -1.14 2.11
N ALA A 20 10.23 -1.11 2.24
CA ALA A 20 11.02 -2.34 2.40
C ALA A 20 10.65 -3.12 3.67
N ASP A 21 10.32 -2.44 4.77
CA ASP A 21 9.88 -3.11 6.01
C ASP A 21 8.54 -3.84 5.83
N LEU A 22 7.64 -3.28 5.00
CA LEU A 22 6.32 -3.86 4.77
C LEU A 22 6.31 -4.95 3.71
N PHE A 23 6.92 -4.67 2.55
CA PHE A 23 6.79 -5.47 1.33
C PHE A 23 8.11 -6.14 0.90
N GLY A 24 9.19 -5.95 1.68
CA GLY A 24 10.50 -6.53 1.41
C GLY A 24 11.39 -5.66 0.52
N HIS A 25 12.71 -5.90 0.62
CA HIS A 25 13.75 -5.11 -0.06
C HIS A 25 13.63 -5.09 -1.59
N GLY A 26 13.06 -6.14 -2.20
CA GLY A 26 12.84 -6.19 -3.66
C GLY A 26 11.91 -5.09 -4.17
N CYS A 27 10.97 -4.61 -3.34
CA CYS A 27 10.06 -3.53 -3.70
C CYS A 27 10.79 -2.18 -3.78
N ALA A 28 11.82 -1.94 -2.95
CA ALA A 28 12.57 -0.68 -2.97
C ALA A 28 13.31 -0.45 -4.31
N ALA A 29 13.75 -1.53 -4.98
CA ALA A 29 14.39 -1.43 -6.28
C ALA A 29 13.41 -0.93 -7.37
N ILE A 30 12.13 -1.24 -7.26
CA ILE A 30 11.09 -0.91 -8.24
C ILE A 30 10.67 0.55 -8.13
N PHE A 31 10.67 1.09 -6.92
CA PHE A 31 10.35 2.50 -6.66
C PHE A 31 11.60 3.41 -6.69
N GLY A 32 12.76 2.87 -7.08
CA GLY A 32 14.04 3.58 -7.18
C GLY A 32 14.56 4.14 -5.86
N SER A 33 13.92 3.82 -4.74
CA SER A 33 14.18 4.31 -3.39
C SER A 33 13.46 3.44 -2.37
N ASN A 34 13.82 3.57 -1.09
CA ASN A 34 13.08 2.97 0.02
C ASN A 34 12.26 4.07 0.73
N PRO A 35 11.12 4.51 0.18
CA PRO A 35 10.34 5.61 0.75
C PRO A 35 9.81 5.24 2.13
N SER A 36 9.67 6.25 3.00
CA SER A 36 8.91 6.11 4.24
C SER A 36 7.45 5.79 3.91
N LEU A 37 6.69 5.25 4.87
CA LEU A 37 5.27 4.99 4.65
C LEU A 37 4.48 6.25 4.32
N THR A 38 4.85 7.39 4.90
CA THR A 38 4.23 8.68 4.58
C THR A 38 4.54 9.08 3.13
N ASP A 39 5.80 8.98 2.70
CA ASP A 39 6.20 9.29 1.32
C ASP A 39 5.53 8.36 0.30
N ALA A 40 5.34 7.09 0.67
CA ALA A 40 4.63 6.12 -0.14
C ALA A 40 3.15 6.48 -0.29
N LEU A 41 2.49 6.92 0.79
CA LEU A 41 1.09 7.37 0.78
C LEU A 41 0.87 8.65 -0.02
N THR A 42 1.88 9.53 -0.08
CA THR A 42 1.82 10.80 -0.81
C THR A 42 2.64 10.79 -2.11
N ASN A 43 2.96 9.61 -2.64
CA ASN A 43 3.86 9.48 -3.79
C ASN A 43 3.30 10.24 -5.00
N PRO A 44 4.06 11.15 -5.65
CA PRO A 44 3.53 12.03 -6.70
C PRO A 44 3.48 11.36 -8.08
N ARG A 45 4.00 10.14 -8.26
CA ARG A 45 3.98 9.44 -9.55
C ARG A 45 2.55 9.20 -10.01
N THR A 46 2.29 9.48 -11.29
CA THR A 46 0.97 9.31 -11.90
C THR A 46 0.83 8.01 -12.69
N ASP A 47 1.83 7.13 -12.62
CA ASP A 47 1.81 5.82 -13.27
C ASP A 47 1.26 4.71 -12.35
N GLY A 48 1.09 3.51 -12.89
CA GLY A 48 0.51 2.38 -12.17
C GLY A 48 1.30 1.99 -10.93
N TYR A 49 2.63 2.11 -10.98
CA TYR A 49 3.49 1.91 -9.81
C TYR A 49 3.23 2.97 -8.71
N GLY A 50 3.08 4.24 -9.09
CA GLY A 50 2.70 5.31 -8.18
C GLY A 50 1.34 5.07 -7.52
N ALA A 51 0.36 4.60 -8.30
CA ALA A 51 -0.95 4.22 -7.76
C ALA A 51 -0.83 3.02 -6.80
N LEU A 52 -0.09 1.98 -7.20
CA LEU A 52 0.08 0.76 -6.41
C LEU A 52 0.72 1.05 -5.05
N ILE A 53 1.77 1.88 -5.00
CA ILE A 53 2.46 2.17 -3.74
C ILE A 53 1.57 2.97 -2.78
N ARG A 54 0.76 3.91 -3.28
CA ARG A 54 -0.19 4.67 -2.44
C ARG A 54 -1.30 3.76 -1.90
N GLU A 55 -2.02 3.11 -2.80
CA GLU A 55 -3.20 2.32 -2.45
C GLU A 55 -2.86 1.03 -1.72
N GLY A 56 -1.74 0.39 -2.08
CA GLY A 56 -1.23 -0.78 -1.40
C GLY A 56 -0.76 -0.49 0.03
N THR A 57 -0.12 0.66 0.26
CA THR A 57 0.26 1.09 1.62
C THR A 57 -0.96 1.37 2.48
N ALA A 58 -1.96 2.07 1.92
CA ALA A 58 -3.23 2.29 2.61
C ALA A 58 -3.97 0.97 2.90
N ALA A 59 -4.02 0.05 1.94
CA ALA A 59 -4.63 -1.27 2.10
C ALA A 59 -3.96 -2.11 3.19
N PHE A 60 -2.63 -2.02 3.28
CA PHE A 60 -1.87 -2.70 4.32
C PHE A 60 -2.27 -2.17 5.71
N LEU A 61 -2.26 -0.85 5.90
CA LEU A 61 -2.65 -0.20 7.15
C LEU A 61 -4.11 -0.52 7.52
N ASN A 62 -5.01 -0.45 6.55
CA ASN A 62 -6.42 -0.79 6.74
C ASN A 62 -6.60 -2.26 7.15
N SER A 63 -5.84 -3.20 6.57
CA SER A 63 -5.93 -4.63 6.92
C SER A 63 -5.52 -4.94 8.37
N MET A 64 -4.66 -4.13 8.97
CA MET A 64 -4.23 -4.27 10.36
C MET A 64 -5.17 -3.53 11.31
N ALA A 65 -5.65 -2.34 10.92
CA ALA A 65 -6.42 -1.46 11.77
C ALA A 65 -7.93 -1.78 11.78
N ASN A 66 -8.45 -2.43 10.74
CA ASN A 66 -9.87 -2.69 10.57
C ASN A 66 -10.12 -4.19 10.29
N SER A 67 -10.72 -4.87 11.27
CA SER A 67 -11.07 -6.30 11.16
C SER A 67 -12.16 -6.61 10.12
N ARG A 68 -12.86 -5.59 9.61
CA ARG A 68 -13.84 -5.72 8.51
C ARG A 68 -13.25 -5.39 7.14
N TYR A 69 -11.97 -5.06 7.06
CA TYR A 69 -11.32 -4.82 5.78
C TYR A 69 -11.34 -6.11 4.93
N PRO A 70 -11.65 -6.03 3.62
CA PRO A 70 -11.93 -7.22 2.81
C PRO A 70 -10.69 -8.09 2.54
N PHE A 71 -9.48 -7.56 2.78
CA PHE A 71 -8.23 -8.30 2.61
C PHE A 71 -7.49 -8.45 3.93
N THR A 72 -6.97 -9.65 4.18
CA THR A 72 -6.01 -9.86 5.26
C THR A 72 -4.65 -9.26 4.91
N THR A 73 -3.84 -8.93 5.92
CA THR A 73 -2.49 -8.42 5.73
C THR A 73 -1.61 -9.30 4.81
N PRO A 74 -1.62 -10.65 4.94
CA PRO A 74 -0.91 -11.52 3.99
C PRO A 74 -1.44 -11.42 2.55
N GLN A 75 -2.76 -11.30 2.35
CA GLN A 75 -3.33 -11.12 1.00
C GLN A 75 -2.89 -9.82 0.36
N VAL A 76 -2.85 -8.72 1.12
CA VAL A 76 -2.35 -7.43 0.63
C VAL A 76 -0.88 -7.55 0.19
N LYS A 77 -0.02 -8.18 1.02
CA LYS A 77 1.40 -8.38 0.66
C LYS A 77 1.56 -9.21 -0.62
N SER A 78 0.84 -10.32 -0.74
CA SER A 78 0.92 -11.19 -1.92
C SER A 78 0.41 -10.51 -3.19
N ALA A 79 -0.72 -9.80 -3.11
CA ALA A 79 -1.28 -9.07 -4.25
C ALA A 79 -0.36 -7.93 -4.70
N PHE A 80 0.22 -7.18 -3.75
CA PHE A 80 1.21 -6.15 -4.04
C PHE A 80 2.43 -6.73 -4.76
N ALA A 81 3.00 -7.82 -4.25
CA ALA A 81 4.18 -8.47 -4.84
C ALA A 81 3.91 -9.07 -6.23
N GLY A 82 2.68 -9.49 -6.53
CA GLY A 82 2.29 -9.94 -7.88
C GLY A 82 2.13 -8.79 -8.88
N ALA A 83 1.76 -7.60 -8.39
CA ALA A 83 1.41 -6.46 -9.23
C ALA A 83 2.60 -5.65 -9.73
N ILE A 84 3.77 -5.77 -9.09
CA ILE A 84 5.00 -5.06 -9.44
C ILE A 84 5.69 -5.55 -10.74
N THR A 85 5.01 -6.34 -11.56
CA THR A 85 5.54 -6.96 -12.77
C THR A 85 5.42 -6.09 -14.02
N SER A 86 4.45 -5.17 -14.06
CA SER A 86 4.29 -4.21 -15.15
C SER A 86 3.47 -3.00 -14.68
N ASP A 87 3.55 -1.89 -15.41
CA ASP A 87 2.76 -0.69 -15.10
C ASP A 87 1.25 -0.96 -15.16
N GLY A 88 0.78 -1.72 -16.15
CA GLY A 88 -0.63 -2.08 -16.28
C GLY A 88 -1.13 -3.03 -15.19
N THR A 89 -0.30 -3.99 -14.77
CA THR A 89 -0.63 -4.87 -13.65
C THR A 89 -0.70 -4.08 -12.34
N ALA A 90 0.25 -3.15 -12.14
CA ALA A 90 0.30 -2.28 -10.98
C ALA A 90 -0.94 -1.38 -10.91
N ALA A 91 -1.34 -0.76 -12.02
CA ALA A 91 -2.54 0.06 -12.11
C ALA A 91 -3.81 -0.74 -11.78
N THR A 92 -3.97 -1.93 -12.36
CA THR A 92 -5.14 -2.81 -12.10
C THR A 92 -5.24 -3.17 -10.62
N GLN A 93 -4.12 -3.56 -10.00
CA GLN A 93 -4.13 -3.92 -8.58
C GLN A 93 -4.34 -2.70 -7.66
N ALA A 94 -3.83 -1.53 -8.06
CA ALA A 94 -4.06 -0.28 -7.35
C ALA A 94 -5.54 0.06 -7.29
N GLU A 95 -6.28 -0.07 -8.41
CA GLU A 95 -7.72 0.16 -8.46
C GLU A 95 -8.50 -0.80 -7.53
N ILE A 96 -8.10 -2.08 -7.45
CA ILE A 96 -8.70 -3.04 -6.51
C ILE A 96 -8.48 -2.58 -5.06
N PHE A 97 -7.26 -2.14 -4.73
CA PHE A 97 -6.96 -1.63 -3.39
C PHE A 97 -7.71 -0.33 -3.10
N GLU A 98 -7.82 0.59 -4.05
CA GLU A 98 -8.59 1.83 -3.91
C GLU A 98 -10.06 1.52 -3.57
N GLN A 99 -10.70 0.63 -4.33
CA GLN A 99 -12.07 0.23 -4.06
C GLN A 99 -12.22 -0.38 -2.65
N ALA A 100 -11.25 -1.16 -2.19
CA ALA A 100 -11.28 -1.73 -0.84
C ALA A 100 -11.05 -0.67 0.25
N ASN A 101 -10.11 0.26 0.04
CA ASN A 101 -9.82 1.39 0.91
C ASN A 101 -11.05 2.30 1.08
N GLU A 102 -11.85 2.46 0.03
CA GLU A 102 -13.08 3.24 0.03
C GLU A 102 -14.33 2.47 0.48
N GLY A 103 -14.20 1.16 0.79
CA GLY A 103 -15.32 0.30 1.16
C GLY A 103 -16.31 0.00 0.02
N LYS A 104 -15.87 0.19 -1.24
CA LYS A 104 -16.64 -0.08 -2.47
C LYS A 104 -16.34 -1.45 -3.08
N TYR A 105 -15.29 -2.13 -2.63
CA TYR A 105 -14.92 -3.46 -3.10
C TYR A 105 -16.03 -4.47 -2.81
N LYS A 106 -16.46 -5.19 -3.85
CA LYS A 106 -17.42 -6.29 -3.75
C LYS A 106 -16.68 -7.59 -4.07
N SER A 107 -16.58 -8.45 -3.05
CA SER A 107 -16.03 -9.81 -3.17
C SER A 107 -17.00 -10.75 -3.87
#